data_AF-A0A3N4I023-F1
#
_entry.id   AF-A0A3N4I023-F1
#
_cell.length_a   1.000
_cell.length_b   1.000
_cell.length_c   1.000
_cell.angle_alpha   90.00
_cell.angle_beta   90.00
_cell.angle_gamma   90.00
#
_symmetry.space_group_name_H-M   'P 1'
#
loop_
_entity.id
_entity.type
_entity.pdbx_description
1 polymer ?
#
loop_
_entity_poly.entity_id
_entity_poly.type
_entity_poly.pdbx_seq_one_letter_code
_entity_poly.pdbx_strand_id
1 'polypeptide(L)'
;MAKQAAVSQSRSLLELPTEIRLEIYRQCSAFTLLVLSASARSFRTEIHDHPSIYKHAYGYNPGKTDTFWPNLTPEPTFAIRNIKCLLHASEMFLLHNTLLAWSPEEGDHASSKTGAYGCCVVCMCIQRSLAFRLREDKPRGILLGGTEFWSWCNYCEGCVVRQDTKAVGNKDLLSSRIRTQRHVQLHNLPCLYI
;
A
#
# COMPACT_ATOMS: atom_id res chain seq x y z
N MET A 1 -5.67 -44.47 25.35
CA MET A 1 -5.31 -44.31 23.92
C MET A 1 -4.98 -42.83 23.67
N ALA A 2 -3.71 -42.48 23.53
CA ALA A 2 -3.25 -41.10 23.38
C ALA A 2 -3.24 -40.69 21.90
N LYS A 3 -3.97 -39.62 21.57
CA LYS A 3 -4.08 -39.05 20.22
C LYS A 3 -2.88 -38.12 20.00
N GLN A 4 -1.86 -38.56 19.27
CA GLN A 4 -0.74 -37.69 18.91
C GLN A 4 -1.20 -36.68 17.86
N ALA A 5 -1.20 -35.40 18.23
CA ALA A 5 -1.41 -34.31 17.29
C ALA A 5 -0.14 -34.12 16.46
N ALA A 6 -0.23 -34.27 15.14
CA ALA A 6 0.87 -34.00 14.23
C ALA A 6 1.20 -32.51 14.26
N VAL A 7 2.41 -32.15 14.67
CA VAL A 7 2.92 -30.78 14.62
C VAL A 7 3.28 -30.48 13.17
N SER A 8 2.53 -29.60 12.51
CA SER A 8 2.91 -29.06 11.21
C SER A 8 4.12 -28.16 11.38
N GLN A 9 5.29 -28.64 10.96
CA GLN A 9 6.50 -27.81 10.87
C GLN A 9 6.28 -26.73 9.80
N SER A 10 6.11 -25.48 10.24
CA SER A 10 6.14 -24.32 9.34
C SER A 10 7.56 -24.12 8.85
N ARG A 11 7.81 -24.41 7.57
CA ARG A 11 9.10 -24.08 6.94
C ARG A 11 9.22 -22.58 6.82
N SER A 12 10.36 -22.04 7.26
CA SER A 12 10.63 -20.62 7.18
C SER A 12 11.12 -20.26 5.78
N LEU A 13 10.74 -19.08 5.28
CA LEU A 13 11.27 -18.56 4.01
C LEU A 13 12.80 -18.46 4.06
N LEU A 14 13.38 -18.21 5.25
CA LEU A 14 14.83 -18.09 5.47
C LEU A 14 15.60 -19.43 5.34
N GLU A 15 14.90 -20.57 5.34
CA GLU A 15 15.53 -21.89 5.12
C GLU A 15 15.77 -22.17 3.62
N LEU A 16 15.21 -21.34 2.73
CA LEU A 16 15.43 -21.46 1.30
C LEU A 16 16.82 -20.90 0.92
N PRO A 17 17.51 -21.52 -0.05
CA PRO A 17 18.70 -20.94 -0.65
C PRO A 17 18.46 -19.52 -1.15
N THR A 18 19.47 -18.66 -1.03
CA THR A 18 19.37 -17.23 -1.37
C THR A 18 18.91 -17.01 -2.81
N GLU A 19 19.35 -17.84 -3.76
CA GLU A 19 18.96 -17.75 -5.17
C GLU A 19 17.44 -17.89 -5.36
N ILE A 20 16.82 -18.82 -4.63
CA ILE A 20 15.38 -19.04 -4.65
C ILE A 20 14.64 -17.86 -4.01
N ARG A 21 15.19 -17.30 -2.93
CA ARG A 21 14.61 -16.13 -2.26
C ARG A 21 14.66 -14.89 -3.15
N LEU A 22 15.77 -14.65 -3.84
CA LEU A 22 15.90 -13.56 -4.80
C LEU A 22 14.93 -13.71 -5.98
N GLU A 23 14.67 -14.94 -6.45
CA GLU A 23 13.66 -15.18 -7.48
C GLU A 23 12.24 -14.88 -6.98
N ILE A 24 11.91 -15.25 -5.74
CA ILE A 24 10.62 -14.87 -5.11
C ILE A 24 10.50 -13.34 -5.03
N TYR A 25 11.57 -12.64 -4.66
CA TYR A 25 11.57 -11.17 -4.59
C TYR A 25 11.32 -10.51 -5.95
N ARG A 26 11.79 -11.09 -7.06
CA ARG A 26 11.53 -10.57 -8.42
C ARG A 26 10.05 -10.62 -8.81
N GLN A 27 9.27 -11.51 -8.21
CA GLN A 27 7.83 -11.63 -8.45
C GLN A 27 7.00 -10.70 -7.55
N CYS A 28 7.63 -10.01 -6.60
CA CYS A 28 6.97 -9.12 -5.65
C CYS A 28 6.86 -7.69 -6.20
N SER A 29 5.82 -6.97 -5.79
CA SER A 29 5.73 -5.52 -6.02
C SER A 29 6.79 -4.77 -5.20
N ALA A 30 7.06 -3.51 -5.57
CA ALA A 30 7.93 -2.64 -4.78
C ALA A 30 7.39 -2.43 -3.35
N PHE A 31 6.07 -2.41 -3.17
CA PHE A 31 5.47 -2.26 -1.85
C PHE A 31 5.65 -3.51 -0.98
N THR A 32 5.41 -4.69 -1.55
CA THR A 32 5.63 -5.95 -0.85
C THR A 32 7.10 -6.09 -0.45
N LEU A 33 8.04 -5.76 -1.34
CA LEU A 33 9.47 -5.76 -1.04
C LEU A 33 9.83 -4.79 0.09
N LEU A 34 9.20 -3.61 0.14
CA LEU A 34 9.41 -2.67 1.24
C LEU A 34 8.94 -3.26 2.57
N VAL A 35 7.76 -3.86 2.61
CA VAL A 35 7.25 -4.52 3.84
C VAL A 35 8.15 -5.69 4.25
N LEU A 36 8.63 -6.50 3.31
CA LEU A 36 9.60 -7.57 3.59
C LEU A 36 10.91 -7.03 4.16
N SER A 37 11.43 -5.93 3.60
CA SER A 37 12.64 -5.27 4.13
C SER A 37 12.43 -4.69 5.54
N ALA A 38 11.18 -4.39 5.92
CA ALA A 38 10.83 -3.93 7.25
C ALA A 38 10.70 -5.07 8.26
N SER A 39 10.30 -6.28 7.82
CA SER A 39 9.98 -7.40 8.72
C SER A 39 11.20 -8.14 9.28
N ALA A 40 12.30 -8.24 8.52
CA ALA A 40 13.51 -8.91 8.99
C ALA A 40 14.80 -8.30 8.43
N ARG A 41 15.88 -8.36 9.22
CA ARG A 41 17.21 -7.84 8.80
C ARG A 41 17.77 -8.59 7.59
N SER A 42 17.62 -9.93 7.53
CA SER A 42 18.13 -10.73 6.41
C SER A 42 17.50 -10.32 5.08
N PHE A 43 16.17 -10.14 5.05
CA PHE A 43 15.45 -9.66 3.86
C PHE A 43 15.91 -8.25 3.46
N ARG A 44 16.09 -7.36 4.44
CA ARG A 44 16.60 -6.02 4.19
C ARG A 44 17.96 -6.05 3.51
N THR A 45 18.92 -6.79 4.07
CA THR A 45 20.27 -6.90 3.51
C THR A 45 20.21 -7.43 2.08
N GLU A 46 19.52 -8.54 1.84
CA GLU A 46 19.43 -9.14 0.51
C GLU A 46 18.77 -8.24 -0.54
N ILE A 47 17.67 -7.56 -0.18
CA ILE A 47 16.97 -6.63 -1.09
C ILE A 47 17.82 -5.39 -1.36
N HIS A 48 18.53 -4.87 -0.37
CA HIS A 48 19.40 -3.69 -0.54
C HIS A 48 20.68 -4.01 -1.31
N ASP A 49 21.24 -5.21 -1.15
CA ASP A 49 22.43 -5.67 -1.89
C ASP A 49 22.12 -5.94 -3.37
N HIS A 50 20.84 -6.11 -3.73
CA HIS A 50 20.39 -6.34 -5.11
C HIS A 50 19.40 -5.27 -5.60
N PRO A 51 19.83 -4.01 -5.82
CA PRO A 51 18.94 -2.92 -6.21
C PRO A 51 18.13 -3.18 -7.48
N SER A 52 18.63 -4.01 -8.38
CA SER A 52 17.92 -4.39 -9.61
C SER A 52 16.57 -5.03 -9.32
N ILE A 53 16.38 -5.69 -8.16
CA ILE A 53 15.11 -6.33 -7.80
C ILE A 53 14.02 -5.28 -7.61
N TYR A 54 14.21 -4.32 -6.68
CA TYR A 54 13.17 -3.33 -6.43
C TYR A 54 13.10 -2.25 -7.52
N LYS A 55 14.19 -1.98 -8.25
CA LYS A 55 14.19 -0.99 -9.35
C LYS A 55 13.31 -1.42 -10.52
N HIS A 56 13.14 -2.72 -10.76
CA HIS A 56 12.26 -3.27 -11.79
C HIS A 56 10.89 -3.72 -11.25
N ALA A 57 10.69 -3.69 -9.94
CA ALA A 57 9.45 -4.12 -9.33
C ALA A 57 8.29 -3.15 -9.64
N TYR A 58 7.08 -3.70 -9.76
CA TYR A 58 5.89 -2.90 -10.03
C TYR A 58 5.68 -1.82 -8.95
N GLY A 59 5.38 -0.60 -9.41
CA GLY A 59 5.09 0.53 -8.54
C GLY A 59 6.32 1.29 -8.05
N TYR A 60 7.54 0.82 -8.30
CA TYR A 60 8.74 1.59 -8.01
C TYR A 60 8.87 2.79 -8.95
N ASN A 61 9.22 3.95 -8.40
CA ASN A 61 9.53 5.16 -9.16
C ASN A 61 10.65 5.95 -8.46
N PRO A 62 11.88 5.92 -8.99
CA PRO A 62 13.00 6.67 -8.40
C PRO A 62 12.88 8.19 -8.65
N GLY A 63 12.12 8.60 -9.67
CA GLY A 63 12.13 9.96 -10.23
C GLY A 63 11.27 11.00 -9.52
N LYS A 64 10.72 10.69 -8.35
CA LYS A 64 10.08 11.68 -7.48
C LYS A 64 10.89 11.80 -6.18
N THR A 65 12.10 12.32 -6.29
CA THR A 65 12.63 13.11 -5.19
C THR A 65 11.68 14.30 -5.07
N ASP A 66 10.67 14.17 -4.22
CA ASP A 66 9.86 15.31 -3.83
C ASP A 66 10.85 16.42 -3.48
N THR A 67 10.79 17.54 -4.20
CA THR A 67 11.63 18.74 -3.96
C THR A 67 11.55 19.22 -2.51
N PHE A 68 10.57 18.71 -1.77
CA PHE A 68 10.36 18.89 -0.35
C PHE A 68 11.47 18.31 0.56
N TRP A 69 12.29 17.37 0.07
CA TRP A 69 13.41 16.79 0.83
C TRP A 69 14.77 17.10 0.18
N PRO A 70 15.14 18.38 0.01
CA PRO A 70 16.33 18.77 -0.77
C PRO A 70 17.66 18.34 -0.12
N ASN A 71 17.65 17.86 1.12
CA ASN A 71 18.87 17.60 1.90
C ASN A 71 19.04 16.14 2.37
N LEU A 72 18.18 15.21 1.91
CA LEU A 72 18.35 13.79 2.24
C LEU A 72 19.33 13.15 1.24
N THR A 73 20.27 12.39 1.78
CA THR A 73 21.40 11.70 1.14
C THR A 73 21.31 11.46 -0.37
N PRO A 74 22.42 11.62 -1.12
CA PRO A 74 22.43 11.56 -2.59
C PRO A 74 21.98 10.22 -3.18
N GLU A 75 22.01 9.13 -2.41
CA GLU A 75 21.53 7.83 -2.84
C GLU A 75 20.06 7.63 -2.44
N PRO A 76 19.14 7.36 -3.40
CA PRO A 76 17.75 7.07 -3.10
C PRO A 76 17.65 5.73 -2.38
N THR A 77 17.67 5.76 -1.05
CA THR A 77 17.39 4.60 -0.20
C THR A 77 15.98 4.08 -0.49
N PHE A 78 15.86 2.77 -0.72
CA PHE A 78 14.58 2.10 -0.96
C PHE A 78 13.60 2.37 0.19
N ALA A 79 12.62 3.25 -0.07
CA ALA A 79 11.69 3.74 0.93
C ALA A 79 10.29 3.95 0.33
N ILE A 80 9.29 4.16 1.20
CA ILE A 80 7.89 4.37 0.79
C ILE A 80 7.71 5.52 -0.21
N ARG A 81 8.53 6.58 -0.13
CA ARG A 81 8.53 7.70 -1.09
C ARG A 81 8.88 7.29 -2.53
N ASN A 82 9.57 6.17 -2.70
CA ASN A 82 9.92 5.62 -4.01
C ASN A 82 8.82 4.71 -4.57
N ILE A 83 7.69 4.58 -3.88
CA ILE A 83 6.58 3.72 -4.29
C ILE A 83 5.43 4.60 -4.77
N LYS A 84 5.16 4.52 -6.07
CA LYS A 84 4.13 5.31 -6.74
C LYS A 84 2.74 4.68 -6.62
N CYS A 85 2.63 3.36 -6.74
CA CYS A 85 1.35 2.68 -6.78
C CYS A 85 1.42 1.27 -6.22
N LEU A 86 0.31 0.84 -5.63
CA LEU A 86 0.06 -0.51 -5.16
C LEU A 86 -0.50 -1.36 -6.30
N LEU A 87 -0.22 -2.65 -6.26
CA LEU A 87 -0.63 -3.63 -7.24
C LEU A 87 -2.06 -4.12 -7.00
N HIS A 88 -2.44 -4.33 -5.73
CA HIS A 88 -3.70 -4.95 -5.35
C HIS A 88 -4.37 -4.28 -4.15
N ALA A 89 -5.68 -4.51 -3.98
CA ALA A 89 -6.42 -4.04 -2.82
C ALA A 89 -5.87 -4.60 -1.50
N SER A 90 -5.35 -5.84 -1.49
CA SER A 90 -4.67 -6.43 -0.34
C SER A 90 -3.46 -5.61 0.11
N GLU A 91 -2.69 -5.05 -0.82
CA GLU A 91 -1.57 -4.16 -0.47
C GLU A 91 -2.05 -2.84 0.12
N MET A 92 -3.23 -2.34 -0.26
CA MET A 92 -3.81 -1.15 0.34
C MET A 92 -4.21 -1.42 1.80
N PHE A 93 -4.80 -2.59 2.08
CA PHE A 93 -5.05 -3.00 3.47
C PHE A 93 -3.74 -3.16 4.25
N LEU A 94 -2.71 -3.73 3.63
CA LEU A 94 -1.40 -3.86 4.26
C LEU A 94 -0.73 -2.49 4.52
N LEU A 95 -0.82 -1.54 3.58
CA LEU A 95 -0.36 -0.16 3.74
C LEU A 95 -1.06 0.50 4.92
N HIS A 96 -2.38 0.38 4.98
CA HIS A 96 -3.19 0.89 6.07
C HIS A 96 -2.74 0.29 7.41
N ASN A 97 -2.66 -1.03 7.50
CA ASN A 97 -2.31 -1.72 8.76
C ASN A 97 -0.85 -1.50 9.17
N THR A 98 0.06 -1.31 8.21
CA THR A 98 1.49 -1.12 8.52
C THR A 98 1.81 0.33 8.85
N LEU A 99 1.21 1.31 8.15
CA LEU A 99 1.54 2.73 8.31
C LEU A 99 0.60 3.49 9.26
N LEU A 100 -0.64 3.05 9.44
CA LEU A 100 -1.61 3.74 10.32
C LEU A 100 -1.73 3.12 11.71
N ALA A 101 -1.28 1.87 11.89
CA ALA A 101 -1.04 1.36 13.25
C ALA A 101 0.09 2.14 13.96
N TRP A 102 0.89 2.89 13.20
CA TRP A 102 1.72 3.97 13.72
C TRP A 102 0.85 5.20 14.07
N SER A 103 -0.03 5.04 15.06
CA SER A 103 -0.54 6.22 15.78
C SER A 103 0.62 6.72 16.64
N PRO A 104 1.13 7.95 16.46
CA PRO A 104 1.82 8.58 17.57
C PRO A 104 0.77 8.62 18.68
N GLU A 105 1.01 7.93 19.79
CA GLU A 105 0.14 8.04 20.96
C GLU A 105 -0.10 9.53 21.24
N GLU A 106 -1.29 9.85 21.75
CA GLU A 106 -1.85 11.19 21.99
C GLU A 106 -1.04 12.05 23.00
N GLY A 107 0.28 11.95 23.03
CA GLY A 107 1.19 12.82 23.75
C GLY A 107 1.39 14.15 23.01
N ASP A 108 0.39 15.02 23.12
CA ASP A 108 0.37 16.49 23.22
C ASP A 108 1.44 17.40 22.56
N HIS A 109 2.25 16.90 21.63
CA HIS A 109 3.25 17.70 20.93
C HIS A 109 3.10 17.53 19.42
N ALA A 110 2.38 18.50 18.84
CA ALA A 110 2.14 18.74 17.42
C ALA A 110 3.41 18.97 16.54
N SER A 111 4.54 18.34 16.88
CA SER A 111 5.86 18.67 16.33
C SER A 111 6.38 17.73 15.24
N SER A 112 5.73 16.60 14.95
CA SER A 112 6.26 15.67 13.95
C SER A 112 5.27 15.46 12.82
N LYS A 113 5.25 16.44 11.90
CA LYS A 113 4.64 16.38 10.56
C LYS A 113 5.32 15.34 9.67
N THR A 114 5.60 14.13 10.17
CA THR A 114 6.06 13.02 9.35
C THR A 114 4.87 12.59 8.50
N GLY A 115 4.81 13.17 7.29
CA GLY A 115 3.65 13.10 6.41
C GLY A 115 3.13 11.67 6.26
N ALA A 116 1.94 11.43 6.82
CA ALA A 116 1.21 10.18 6.62
C ALA A 116 1.10 9.90 5.12
N TYR A 117 1.29 8.65 4.71
CA TYR A 117 1.04 8.23 3.33
C TYR A 117 -0.37 7.67 3.25
N GLY A 118 -1.05 7.93 2.14
CA GLY A 118 -2.34 7.34 1.82
C GLY A 118 -2.32 6.77 0.41
N CYS A 119 -3.35 6.01 0.05
CA CYS A 119 -3.49 5.42 -1.27
C CYS A 119 -4.86 5.75 -1.87
N CYS A 120 -4.88 6.09 -3.16
CA CYS A 120 -6.14 6.31 -3.87
C CYS A 120 -6.84 4.98 -4.18
N VAL A 121 -8.10 4.83 -3.78
CA VAL A 121 -8.90 3.60 -4.03
C VAL A 121 -9.21 3.32 -5.51
N VAL A 122 -9.02 4.30 -6.39
CA VAL A 122 -9.31 4.14 -7.83
C VAL A 122 -8.07 3.75 -8.62
N CYS A 123 -6.97 4.50 -8.44
CA CYS A 123 -5.75 4.28 -9.22
C CYS A 123 -4.64 3.58 -8.43
N MET A 124 -4.89 3.25 -7.16
CA MET A 124 -3.94 2.62 -6.25
C MET A 124 -2.63 3.40 -6.07
N CYS A 125 -2.60 4.68 -6.44
CA CYS A 125 -1.41 5.51 -6.29
C CYS A 125 -1.22 5.93 -4.83
N ILE A 126 -0.01 5.76 -4.31
CA ILE A 126 0.41 6.26 -3.00
C ILE A 126 0.72 7.75 -3.16
N GLN A 127 0.20 8.55 -2.23
CA GLN A 127 0.47 9.98 -2.12
C GLN A 127 0.68 10.34 -0.65
N ARG A 128 1.28 11.49 -0.39
CA ARG A 128 1.27 12.06 0.96
C ARG A 128 -0.15 12.51 1.33
N SER A 129 -0.51 12.35 2.59
CA SER A 129 -1.83 12.65 3.16
C SER A 129 -2.29 14.06 2.81
N LEU A 130 -1.38 15.03 2.83
CA LEU A 130 -1.65 16.43 2.46
C LEU A 130 -2.12 16.63 1.02
N ALA A 131 -1.84 15.68 0.11
CA ALA A 131 -2.25 15.75 -1.30
C ALA A 131 -3.65 15.17 -1.54
N PHE A 132 -4.30 14.64 -0.50
CA PHE A 132 -5.66 14.14 -0.61
C PHE A 132 -6.65 15.25 -0.23
N ARG A 133 -7.56 15.57 -1.15
CA ARG A 133 -8.72 16.37 -0.80
C ARG A 133 -9.72 15.47 -0.07
N LEU A 134 -9.97 15.77 1.19
CA LEU A 134 -11.16 15.30 1.87
C LEU A 134 -12.35 15.89 1.13
N ARG A 135 -13.27 15.04 0.67
CA ARG A 135 -14.53 15.52 0.08
C ARG A 135 -15.45 15.86 1.25
N GLU A 136 -15.52 17.14 1.61
CA GLU A 136 -16.35 17.64 2.71
C GLU A 136 -17.85 17.32 2.50
N ASP A 137 -18.26 17.12 1.24
CA ASP A 137 -19.67 16.94 0.85
C ASP A 137 -20.24 15.53 1.05
N LYS A 138 -19.45 14.54 1.51
CA LYS A 138 -20.03 13.24 1.86
C LYS A 138 -20.42 13.22 3.34
N PRO A 139 -21.70 13.00 3.68
CA PRO A 139 -22.07 12.76 5.07
C PRO A 139 -21.23 11.60 5.58
N ARG A 140 -20.73 11.70 6.83
CA ARG A 140 -20.00 10.63 7.52
C ARG A 140 -20.74 9.32 7.27
N GLY A 141 -20.19 8.50 6.38
CA GLY A 141 -20.91 7.41 5.76
C GLY A 141 -21.36 6.40 6.80
N ILE A 142 -22.59 5.92 6.62
CA ILE A 142 -23.22 4.84 7.37
C ILE A 142 -22.22 3.69 7.56
N LEU A 143 -22.02 3.30 8.83
CA LEU A 143 -21.20 2.18 9.28
C LEU A 143 -21.71 0.87 8.70
N LEU A 144 -21.25 0.49 7.51
CA LEU A 144 -21.35 -0.88 7.04
C LEU A 144 -20.18 -1.67 7.65
N GLY A 145 -20.38 -2.19 8.86
CA GLY A 145 -19.47 -3.17 9.47
C GLY A 145 -18.47 -2.67 10.51
N GLY A 146 -18.77 -1.57 11.22
CA GLY A 146 -18.10 -1.25 12.51
C GLY A 146 -16.63 -0.80 12.45
N THR A 147 -16.03 -0.63 11.27
CA THR A 147 -14.70 -0.02 11.13
C THR A 147 -14.82 1.26 10.29
N GLU A 148 -14.31 2.38 10.82
CA GLU A 148 -14.29 3.70 10.17
C GLU A 148 -13.33 3.77 8.95
N PHE A 149 -13.12 2.64 8.28
CA PHE A 149 -12.13 2.42 7.24
C PHE A 149 -12.27 3.35 6.03
N TRP A 150 -13.49 3.85 5.77
CA TRP A 150 -13.81 4.58 4.54
C TRP A 150 -13.53 6.08 4.60
N SER A 151 -13.25 6.68 5.77
CA SER A 151 -13.03 8.14 5.85
C SER A 151 -11.68 8.58 5.25
N TRP A 152 -10.75 7.65 5.06
CA TRP A 152 -9.38 7.92 4.56
C TRP A 152 -9.14 7.48 3.11
N CYS A 153 -10.14 6.85 2.50
CA CYS A 153 -10.12 6.44 1.10
C CYS A 153 -10.32 7.64 0.17
N ASN A 154 -9.32 8.51 0.12
CA ASN A 154 -9.38 9.72 -0.66
C ASN A 154 -9.01 9.48 -2.12
N TYR A 155 -9.64 10.24 -3.01
CA TYR A 155 -9.27 10.26 -4.42
C TYR A 155 -8.01 11.13 -4.56
N CYS A 156 -7.00 10.66 -5.29
CA CYS A 156 -5.89 11.55 -5.64
C CYS A 156 -6.40 12.64 -6.59
N GLU A 157 -5.72 13.79 -6.65
CA GLU A 157 -6.11 14.90 -7.53
C GLU A 157 -6.33 14.45 -8.99
N GLY A 158 -5.45 13.58 -9.50
CA GLY A 158 -5.57 13.02 -10.84
C GLY A 158 -6.85 12.19 -11.06
N CYS A 159 -7.38 11.55 -10.02
CA CYS A 159 -8.64 10.82 -10.08
C CYS A 159 -9.86 11.73 -9.89
N VAL A 160 -9.75 12.77 -9.04
CA VAL A 160 -10.82 13.78 -8.85
C VAL A 160 -11.08 14.53 -10.16
N VAL A 161 -10.03 15.10 -10.77
CA VAL A 161 -10.14 15.85 -12.03
C VAL A 161 -10.75 14.99 -13.16
N ARG A 162 -10.44 13.69 -13.18
CA ARG A 162 -11.03 12.76 -14.13
C ARG A 162 -12.53 12.54 -13.89
N GLN A 163 -13.01 12.58 -12.66
CA GLN A 163 -14.45 12.44 -12.38
C GLN A 163 -15.22 13.70 -12.79
N ASP A 164 -14.68 14.87 -12.53
CA ASP A 164 -15.35 16.14 -12.84
C ASP A 164 -15.49 16.36 -14.34
N THR A 165 -14.45 16.03 -15.12
CA THR A 165 -14.50 16.09 -16.58
C THR A 165 -15.50 15.11 -17.20
N LYS A 166 -15.75 13.97 -16.54
CA LYS A 166 -16.71 12.95 -16.99
C LYS A 166 -18.16 13.30 -16.66
N ALA A 167 -18.41 14.18 -15.68
CA ALA A 167 -19.75 14.67 -15.41
C ALA A 167 -20.31 15.57 -16.54
N VAL A 168 -19.43 16.08 -17.41
CA VAL A 168 -19.78 17.03 -18.48
C VAL A 168 -19.99 16.33 -19.85
N GLY A 169 -19.55 15.07 -20.01
CA GLY A 169 -19.63 14.39 -21.31
C GLY A 169 -19.84 12.88 -21.21
N ASN A 170 -21.05 12.45 -21.53
CA ASN A 170 -21.43 11.08 -21.93
C ASN A 170 -21.27 9.97 -20.86
N LYS A 171 -22.41 9.59 -20.23
CA LYS A 171 -22.49 8.67 -19.07
C LYS A 171 -22.19 7.19 -19.38
N ASP A 172 -22.09 6.78 -20.64
CA ASP A 172 -22.19 5.36 -20.99
C ASP A 172 -20.85 4.58 -20.98
N LEU A 173 -19.70 5.26 -20.97
CA LEU A 173 -18.39 4.59 -21.14
C LEU A 173 -17.62 4.29 -19.83
N LEU A 174 -18.06 4.78 -18.66
CA LEU A 174 -17.43 4.41 -17.37
C LEU A 174 -17.92 3.10 -16.79
N SER A 175 -19.09 2.65 -17.22
CA SER A 175 -19.63 1.40 -16.74
C SER A 175 -18.70 0.24 -17.10
N SER A 176 -17.99 0.28 -18.23
CA SER A 176 -17.16 -0.85 -18.69
C SER A 176 -15.86 -1.04 -17.89
N ARG A 177 -15.06 0.00 -17.63
CA ARG A 177 -13.80 -0.14 -16.84
C ARG A 177 -14.03 -0.27 -15.33
N ILE A 178 -15.09 0.34 -14.79
CA ILE A 178 -15.48 0.08 -13.41
C ILE A 178 -16.14 -1.32 -13.32
N ARG A 179 -16.83 -1.82 -14.35
CA ARG A 179 -17.36 -3.20 -14.36
C ARG A 179 -16.27 -4.28 -14.47
N THR A 180 -15.15 -4.04 -15.16
CA THR A 180 -14.09 -5.06 -15.23
C THR A 180 -13.33 -5.22 -13.90
N GLN A 181 -13.40 -4.25 -12.99
CA GLN A 181 -12.92 -4.40 -11.59
C GLN A 181 -14.05 -4.64 -10.57
N ARG A 182 -15.32 -4.36 -10.87
CA ARG A 182 -16.47 -4.66 -9.99
C ARG A 182 -16.84 -6.14 -9.92
N HIS A 183 -16.24 -6.99 -10.75
CA HIS A 183 -16.34 -8.45 -10.58
C HIS A 183 -15.22 -9.06 -9.74
N VAL A 184 -14.36 -8.24 -9.10
CA VAL A 184 -13.80 -8.65 -7.81
C VAL A 184 -14.94 -8.51 -6.81
N GLN A 185 -15.69 -9.58 -6.59
CA GLN A 185 -16.66 -9.68 -5.51
C GLN A 185 -15.92 -9.43 -4.18
N LEU A 186 -15.90 -8.19 -3.71
CA LEU A 186 -15.56 -7.85 -2.32
C LEU A 186 -16.62 -8.37 -1.33
N HIS A 187 -17.68 -9.03 -1.82
CA HIS A 187 -18.72 -9.67 -1.01
C HIS A 187 -18.30 -11.01 -0.38
N ASN A 188 -17.09 -11.52 -0.63
CA ASN A 188 -16.59 -12.79 -0.08
C ASN A 188 -15.18 -12.67 0.52
N LEU A 189 -14.82 -11.54 1.11
CA LEU A 189 -13.66 -11.53 2.01
C LEU A 189 -14.15 -12.07 3.37
N PRO A 190 -13.77 -13.30 3.78
CA PRO A 190 -14.03 -13.73 5.15
C PRO A 190 -13.32 -12.76 6.09
N CYS A 191 -14.06 -12.24 7.07
CA CYS A 191 -13.48 -11.64 8.25
C CYS A 191 -12.59 -12.69 8.93
N LEU A 192 -11.33 -12.77 8.52
CA LEU A 192 -10.29 -13.45 9.27
C LEU A 192 -9.98 -12.55 10.46
N TYR A 193 -10.70 -12.79 11.55
CA TYR A 193 -10.24 -12.43 12.88
C TYR A 193 -8.95 -13.20 13.14
N ILE A 194 -7.84 -12.48 13.20
CA ILE A 194 -6.62 -12.87 13.92
C ILE A 194 -6.64 -12.06 15.20
#